data_AF-A0A4Y7S9F5-F1
#
_entry.id   AF-A0A4Y7S9F5-F1
#
_cell.length_a   1.000
_cell.length_b   1.000
_cell.length_c   1.000
_cell.angle_alpha   90.00
_cell.angle_beta   90.00
_cell.angle_gamma   90.00
#
_symmetry.space_group_name_H-M   'P 1'
#
loop_
_entity.id
_entity.type
_entity.pdbx_description
1 polymer ?
#
loop_
_entity_poly.entity_id
_entity_poly.type
_entity_poly.pdbx_seq_one_letter_code
_entity_poly.pdbx_strand_id
1 'polypeptide(L)'
;MLSDFTGNNTDFSSLNFIPKMNPQKLLEGYQSIITAIYDPAAFYDRVYKFFKEFKPIKRKRAERFQLVYIKALLKAMFYLGILEKGRRHYWKLLIKTTFRYPRFLPEAVSFSIKGFHYRKMFRQMVRLEGEV
;
A
#
# COMPACT_ATOMS: atom_id res chain seq x y z
N MET A 1 6.80 -15.68 23.82
CA MET A 1 5.64 -15.29 23.00
C MET A 1 4.44 -16.10 23.48
N LEU A 2 3.20 -15.62 23.24
CA LEU A 2 1.98 -16.35 23.62
C LEU A 2 1.66 -17.52 22.64
N SER A 3 2.30 -17.53 21.47
CA SER A 3 2.25 -18.57 20.43
C SER A 3 3.61 -18.69 19.72
N ASP A 4 3.80 -19.76 18.93
CA ASP A 4 5.00 -19.97 18.12
C ASP A 4 5.13 -18.92 17.00
N PHE A 5 6.36 -18.49 16.74
CA PHE A 5 6.65 -17.46 15.75
C PHE A 5 6.50 -18.00 14.32
N THR A 6 5.52 -17.50 13.58
CA THR A 6 5.25 -17.91 12.18
C THR A 6 6.11 -17.18 11.14
N GLY A 7 6.79 -16.10 11.53
CA GLY A 7 7.48 -15.21 10.58
C GLY A 7 6.54 -14.28 9.79
N ASN A 8 5.22 -14.34 10.01
CA ASN A 8 4.25 -13.49 9.34
C ASN A 8 4.00 -12.20 10.12
N ASN A 9 4.68 -11.12 9.75
CA ASN A 9 4.52 -9.80 10.38
C ASN A 9 3.19 -9.09 10.06
N THR A 10 2.35 -9.71 9.24
CA THR A 10 1.02 -9.21 8.88
C THR A 10 -0.09 -10.13 9.38
N ASP A 11 0.22 -11.07 10.26
CA ASP A 11 -0.79 -11.90 10.90
C ASP A 11 -1.74 -11.04 11.78
N PHE A 12 -3.05 -11.20 11.57
CA PHE A 12 -4.13 -10.54 12.33
C PHE A 12 -4.67 -11.43 13.44
N SER A 13 -4.39 -12.74 13.39
CA SER A 13 -5.09 -13.74 14.19
C SER A 13 -4.50 -13.93 15.59
N SER A 14 -3.30 -13.40 15.85
CA SER A 14 -2.61 -13.63 17.11
C SER A 14 -1.89 -12.40 17.66
N LEU A 15 -2.03 -12.17 18.96
CA LEU A 15 -1.27 -11.16 19.70
C LEU A 15 -0.03 -11.81 20.31
N ASN A 16 1.13 -11.22 20.09
CA ASN A 16 2.38 -11.67 20.71
C ASN A 16 2.59 -11.09 22.13
N PHE A 17 1.61 -10.34 22.64
CA PHE A 17 1.62 -9.69 23.95
C PHE A 17 0.24 -9.80 24.64
N ILE A 18 0.21 -9.63 25.96
CA ILE A 18 -1.03 -9.58 26.75
C ILE A 18 -1.57 -8.14 26.71
N PRO A 19 -2.69 -7.85 26.02
CA PRO A 19 -3.22 -6.50 25.94
C PRO A 19 -3.86 -6.10 27.27
N LYS A 20 -3.73 -4.81 27.63
CA LYS A 20 -4.49 -4.23 28.76
C LYS A 20 -5.97 -3.99 28.41
N MET A 21 -6.28 -3.86 27.13
CA MET A 21 -7.65 -3.74 26.63
C MET A 21 -8.19 -5.10 26.20
N ASN A 22 -9.50 -5.18 26.00
CA ASN A 22 -10.13 -6.38 25.44
C ASN A 22 -9.45 -6.77 24.10
N PRO A 23 -8.90 -8.00 23.97
CA PRO A 23 -8.20 -8.43 22.76
C PRO A 23 -9.03 -8.33 21.49
N GLN A 24 -10.32 -8.70 21.55
CA GLN A 24 -11.22 -8.65 20.40
C GLN A 24 -11.40 -7.22 19.89
N LYS A 25 -11.65 -6.26 20.79
CA LYS A 25 -11.73 -4.83 20.43
C LYS A 25 -10.44 -4.30 19.80
N LEU A 26 -9.29 -4.80 20.25
CA LEU A 26 -8.00 -4.41 19.69
C LEU A 26 -7.84 -4.90 18.24
N LEU A 27 -8.18 -6.17 18.00
CA LEU A 27 -8.12 -6.78 16.67
C LEU A 27 -9.11 -6.12 15.70
N GLU A 28 -10.35 -5.88 16.12
CA GLU A 28 -11.36 -5.17 15.33
C GLU A 28 -10.91 -3.75 14.97
N GLY A 29 -10.33 -3.03 15.93
CA GLY A 29 -9.78 -1.69 15.71
C GLY A 29 -8.64 -1.71 14.69
N TYR A 30 -7.73 -2.68 14.80
CA TYR A 30 -6.63 -2.86 13.85
C TYR A 30 -7.14 -3.18 12.44
N GLN A 31 -8.09 -4.12 12.30
CA GLN A 31 -8.72 -4.49 11.03
C GLN A 31 -9.41 -3.28 10.37
N SER A 32 -10.15 -2.49 11.17
CA SER A 32 -10.81 -1.26 10.72
C SER A 32 -9.79 -0.23 10.19
N ILE A 33 -8.71 0.02 10.92
CA ILE A 33 -7.65 0.94 10.51
C ILE A 33 -7.00 0.48 9.21
N ILE A 34 -6.56 -0.78 9.13
CA ILE A 34 -5.87 -1.30 7.96
C ILE A 34 -6.76 -1.22 6.71
N THR A 35 -8.04 -1.60 6.86
CA THR A 35 -9.00 -1.52 5.75
C THR A 35 -9.20 -0.08 5.29
N ALA A 36 -9.35 0.86 6.22
CA ALA A 36 -9.55 2.27 5.91
C ALA A 36 -8.32 2.91 5.26
N ILE A 37 -7.11 2.65 5.78
CA ILE A 37 -5.90 3.33 5.27
C ILE A 37 -5.46 2.78 3.91
N TYR A 38 -5.75 1.51 3.60
CA TYR A 38 -5.41 0.90 2.32
C TYR A 38 -6.54 0.96 1.29
N ASP A 39 -7.73 1.46 1.64
CA ASP A 39 -8.74 1.87 0.65
C ASP A 39 -8.09 2.69 -0.47
N PRO A 40 -8.40 2.44 -1.76
CA PRO A 40 -7.77 3.15 -2.86
C PRO A 40 -7.80 4.67 -2.70
N ALA A 41 -8.93 5.27 -2.32
CA ALA A 41 -9.02 6.71 -2.20
C ALA A 41 -8.08 7.23 -1.11
N ALA A 42 -8.20 6.69 0.10
CA ALA A 42 -7.37 7.09 1.25
C ALA A 42 -5.88 6.87 1.00
N PHE A 43 -5.51 5.72 0.41
CA PHE A 43 -4.13 5.38 0.11
C PHE A 43 -3.51 6.33 -0.91
N TYR A 44 -4.17 6.53 -2.07
CA TYR A 44 -3.63 7.37 -3.14
C TYR A 44 -3.57 8.85 -2.75
N ASP A 45 -4.55 9.35 -1.99
CA ASP A 45 -4.52 10.73 -1.50
C ASP A 45 -3.38 10.95 -0.49
N ARG A 46 -3.09 9.96 0.38
CA ARG A 46 -1.94 9.99 1.29
C ARG A 46 -0.59 9.95 0.55
N VAL A 47 -0.49 9.13 -0.49
CA VAL A 47 0.71 9.11 -1.36
C VAL A 47 0.91 10.48 -2.03
N TYR A 48 -0.14 11.08 -2.56
CA TYR A 48 -0.05 12.40 -3.17
C TYR A 48 0.33 13.48 -2.15
N LYS A 49 -0.22 13.42 -0.94
CA LYS A 49 0.15 14.33 0.17
C LYS A 49 1.63 14.21 0.51
N PHE A 50 2.15 12.98 0.59
CA PHE A 50 3.58 12.75 0.77
C PHE A 50 4.42 13.41 -0.32
N PHE A 51 4.05 13.30 -1.60
CA PHE A 51 4.78 13.97 -2.69
C PHE A 51 4.76 15.50 -2.60
N LYS A 52 3.67 16.08 -2.06
CA LYS A 52 3.54 17.53 -1.86
C LYS A 52 4.41 18.03 -0.71
N GLU A 53 4.46 17.28 0.40
CA GLU A 53 5.08 17.72 1.65
C GLU A 53 6.54 17.31 1.78
N PHE A 54 6.94 16.20 1.17
CA PHE A 54 8.29 15.67 1.29
C PHE A 54 9.31 16.48 0.47
N LYS A 55 10.22 17.15 1.18
CA LYS A 55 11.32 17.93 0.62
C LYS A 55 12.66 17.23 0.93
N PRO A 56 13.15 16.34 0.06
CA PRO A 56 14.41 15.64 0.30
C PRO A 56 15.58 16.62 0.30
N ILE A 57 16.40 16.56 1.36
CA ILE A 57 17.57 17.44 1.57
C ILE A 57 18.64 17.21 0.50
N LYS A 58 18.75 15.97 -0.01
CA LYS A 58 19.66 15.60 -1.11
C LYS A 58 18.85 15.02 -2.26
N ARG A 59 19.16 15.43 -3.49
CA ARG A 59 18.66 14.74 -4.69
C ARG A 59 19.25 13.33 -4.68
N LYS A 60 18.40 12.30 -4.72
CA LYS A 60 18.88 10.93 -4.97
C LYS A 60 19.66 10.94 -6.28
N ARG A 61 20.84 10.32 -6.28
CA ARG A 61 21.55 10.04 -7.52
C ARG A 61 20.62 9.22 -8.41
N ALA A 62 20.44 9.62 -9.66
CA ALA A 62 19.64 8.84 -10.59
C ALA A 62 20.23 7.43 -10.68
N GLU A 63 19.42 6.43 -10.35
CA GLU A 63 19.79 5.03 -10.56
C GLU A 63 19.99 4.79 -12.07
N ARG A 64 20.88 3.86 -12.42
CA ARG A 64 21.05 3.50 -13.83
C ARG A 64 19.73 2.95 -14.36
N PHE A 65 19.24 3.57 -15.42
CA PHE A 65 18.03 3.13 -16.09
C PHE A 65 18.20 1.71 -16.63
N GLN A 66 17.18 0.87 -16.42
CA GLN A 66 17.12 -0.50 -16.89
C GLN A 66 15.76 -0.76 -17.55
N LEU A 67 15.73 -1.57 -18.61
CA LEU A 67 14.51 -1.92 -19.34
C LEU A 67 13.43 -2.58 -18.46
N VAL A 68 13.84 -3.21 -17.36
CA VAL A 68 12.93 -3.81 -16.38
C VAL A 68 11.95 -2.78 -15.79
N TYR A 69 12.34 -1.50 -15.67
CA TYR A 69 11.46 -0.45 -15.16
C TYR A 69 10.34 -0.10 -16.14
N ILE A 70 10.61 -0.09 -17.45
CA ILE A 70 9.57 0.08 -18.48
C ILE A 70 8.59 -1.09 -18.40
N LYS A 71 9.11 -2.32 -18.34
CA LYS A 71 8.28 -3.53 -18.21
C LYS A 71 7.39 -3.47 -16.96
N ALA A 72 7.94 -3.02 -15.83
CA ALA A 72 7.18 -2.84 -14.59
C ALA A 72 6.10 -1.75 -14.73
N LEU A 73 6.41 -0.62 -15.37
CA LEU A 73 5.45 0.45 -15.63
C LEU A 73 4.30 -0.02 -16.53
N LEU A 74 4.60 -0.67 -17.66
CA LEU A 74 3.58 -1.20 -18.57
C LEU A 74 2.66 -2.21 -17.85
N LYS A 75 3.24 -3.12 -17.06
CA LYS A 75 2.47 -4.04 -16.21
C LYS A 75 1.59 -3.28 -15.21
N ALA A 76 2.13 -2.28 -14.53
CA ALA A 76 1.36 -1.48 -13.58
C ALA A 76 0.20 -0.75 -14.26
N MET A 77 0.41 -0.16 -15.43
CA MET A 77 -0.66 0.51 -16.18
C MET A 77 -1.76 -0.46 -16.59
N PHE A 78 -1.41 -1.69 -17.01
CA PHE A 78 -2.39 -2.70 -17.34
C PHE A 78 -3.15 -3.19 -16.09
N TYR A 79 -2.45 -3.73 -15.09
CA TYR A 79 -3.11 -4.32 -13.92
C TYR A 79 -3.83 -3.28 -13.06
N LEU A 80 -3.18 -2.16 -12.74
CA LEU A 80 -3.74 -1.13 -11.85
C LEU A 80 -4.60 -0.11 -12.60
N GLY A 81 -4.25 0.21 -13.85
CA GLY A 81 -4.95 1.21 -14.65
C GLY A 81 -6.14 0.69 -15.43
N ILE A 82 -6.22 -0.61 -15.69
CA ILE A 82 -7.33 -1.21 -16.46
C ILE A 82 -8.14 -2.18 -15.59
N LEU A 83 -7.48 -3.18 -14.98
CA LEU A 83 -8.19 -4.29 -14.31
C LEU A 83 -8.64 -3.96 -12.87
N GLU A 84 -7.91 -3.12 -12.15
CA GLU A 84 -8.16 -2.87 -10.72
C GLU A 84 -9.37 -1.95 -10.46
N LYS A 85 -10.06 -2.15 -9.33
CA LYS A 85 -11.22 -1.33 -8.93
C LYS A 85 -10.80 0.11 -8.64
N GLY A 86 -9.63 0.32 -8.03
CA GLY A 86 -9.02 1.61 -7.73
C GLY A 86 -8.41 2.37 -8.92
N ARG A 87 -8.62 1.94 -10.18
CA ARG A 87 -7.98 2.52 -11.38
C ARG A 87 -8.16 4.03 -11.55
N ARG A 88 -9.32 4.58 -11.17
CA ARG A 88 -9.56 6.04 -11.25
C ARG A 88 -8.59 6.82 -10.36
N HIS A 89 -8.36 6.33 -9.15
CA HIS A 89 -7.41 6.94 -8.21
C HIS A 89 -5.96 6.74 -8.65
N TYR A 90 -5.65 5.58 -9.22
CA TYR A 90 -4.34 5.31 -9.84
C TYR A 90 -4.01 6.32 -10.95
N TRP A 91 -4.90 6.48 -11.94
CA TRP A 91 -4.69 7.44 -13.03
C TRP A 91 -4.65 8.88 -12.52
N LYS A 92 -5.51 9.25 -11.56
CA LYS A 92 -5.47 10.55 -10.90
C LYS A 92 -4.12 10.82 -10.25
N LEU A 93 -3.56 9.85 -9.52
CA LEU A 93 -2.23 9.99 -8.90
C LEU A 93 -1.15 10.11 -9.97
N LEU A 94 -1.13 9.22 -10.95
CA LEU A 94 -0.10 9.18 -11.99
C LEU A 94 -0.06 10.48 -12.78
N ILE A 95 -1.20 10.92 -13.34
CA ILE A 95 -1.31 12.14 -14.12
C ILE A 95 -0.86 13.34 -13.28
N LYS A 96 -1.38 13.49 -12.05
CA LYS A 96 -0.98 14.59 -11.17
C LYS A 96 0.50 14.57 -10.85
N THR A 97 1.09 13.40 -10.63
CA THR A 97 2.51 13.27 -10.29
C THR A 97 3.38 13.59 -11.49
N THR A 98 3.05 13.09 -12.68
CA THR A 98 3.78 13.38 -13.92
C THR A 98 3.86 14.88 -14.19
N PHE A 99 2.75 15.62 -14.03
CA PHE A 99 2.73 17.05 -14.36
C PHE A 99 3.20 17.98 -13.23
N ARG A 100 2.97 17.63 -11.96
CA ARG A 100 3.30 18.53 -10.82
C ARG A 100 4.56 18.13 -10.07
N TYR A 101 4.87 16.83 -10.04
CA TYR A 101 5.97 16.29 -9.25
C TYR A 101 6.73 15.16 -10.00
N PRO A 102 7.23 15.42 -11.23
CA PRO A 102 7.79 14.37 -12.10
C PRO A 102 8.92 13.56 -11.44
N ARG A 103 9.67 14.18 -10.52
CA ARG A 103 10.72 13.50 -9.74
C ARG A 103 10.23 12.32 -8.91
N PHE A 104 8.95 12.29 -8.55
CA PHE A 104 8.31 11.22 -7.77
C PHE A 104 7.56 10.21 -8.65
N LEU A 105 7.70 10.29 -9.98
CA LEU A 105 7.03 9.35 -10.87
C LEU A 105 7.44 7.88 -10.62
N PRO A 106 8.73 7.54 -10.41
CA PRO A 106 9.12 6.17 -10.05
C PRO A 106 8.48 5.71 -8.73
N GLU A 107 8.41 6.60 -7.74
CA GLU A 107 7.77 6.36 -6.45
C GLU A 107 6.26 6.21 -6.58
N ALA A 108 5.59 6.99 -7.45
CA ALA A 108 4.16 6.88 -7.68
C ALA A 108 3.79 5.49 -8.19
N VAL A 109 4.54 4.97 -9.17
CA VAL A 109 4.35 3.62 -9.69
C VAL A 109 4.64 2.58 -8.60
N SER A 110 5.78 2.71 -7.91
CA SER A 110 6.20 1.79 -6.86
C SER A 110 5.20 1.72 -5.70
N PHE A 111 4.73 2.87 -5.21
CA PHE A 111 3.73 2.95 -4.15
C PHE A 111 2.37 2.45 -4.61
N SER A 112 1.99 2.65 -5.89
CA SER A 112 0.77 2.07 -6.44
C SER A 112 0.80 0.54 -6.42
N ILE A 113 1.93 -0.07 -6.80
CA ILE A 113 2.14 -1.53 -6.76
C ILE A 113 2.09 -2.04 -5.31
N LYS A 114 2.80 -1.37 -4.39
CA LYS A 114 2.77 -1.73 -2.95
C LYS A 114 1.35 -1.61 -2.36
N GLY A 115 0.66 -0.51 -2.64
CA GLY A 115 -0.72 -0.29 -2.18
C GLY A 115 -1.67 -1.38 -2.69
N PHE A 116 -1.53 -1.79 -3.95
CA PHE A 116 -2.28 -2.92 -4.49
C PHE A 116 -1.96 -4.23 -3.77
N HIS A 117 -0.67 -4.52 -3.52
CA HIS A 117 -0.26 -5.70 -2.77
C HIS A 117 -0.88 -5.72 -1.37
N TYR A 118 -0.79 -4.62 -0.62
CA TYR A 118 -1.40 -4.49 0.71
C TYR A 118 -2.91 -4.70 0.66
N ARG A 119 -3.63 -4.05 -0.26
CA ARG A 119 -5.07 -4.27 -0.44
C ARG A 119 -5.42 -5.73 -0.69
N LYS A 120 -4.63 -6.43 -1.51
CA LYS A 120 -4.87 -7.84 -1.81
C LYS A 120 -4.61 -8.71 -0.60
N MET A 121 -3.49 -8.50 0.08
CA MET A 121 -3.10 -9.24 1.29
C MET A 121 -4.15 -9.10 2.40
N PHE A 122 -4.49 -7.86 2.76
CA PHE A 122 -5.43 -7.62 3.86
C PHE A 122 -6.86 -8.07 3.51
N ARG A 123 -7.29 -7.96 2.25
CA ARG A 123 -8.59 -8.52 1.83
C ARG A 123 -8.64 -10.04 1.94
N GLN A 124 -7.54 -10.74 1.62
CA GLN A 124 -7.48 -12.19 1.76
C GLN A 124 -7.54 -12.62 3.23
N MET A 125 -6.83 -11.92 4.11
CA MET A 125 -6.86 -12.21 5.55
C MET A 125 -8.24 -11.98 6.18
N VAL A 126 -8.90 -10.85 5.87
CA VAL A 126 -10.28 -10.57 6.35
C VAL A 126 -11.28 -11.64 5.90
N ARG A 127 -11.09 -12.23 4.71
CA ARG A 127 -11.96 -13.31 4.23
C ARG A 127 -11.75 -14.61 5.01
N LEU A 128 -10.50 -14.96 5.30
CA LEU A 128 -10.17 -16.18 6.04
C LEU A 128 -10.70 -16.15 7.48
N GLU A 129 -10.74 -14.98 8.13
CA GLU A 129 -11.33 -14.84 9.47
C GLU A 129 -12.86 -14.93 9.48
N GLY A 130 -13.54 -14.62 8.39
CA GLY A 130 -15.00 -14.73 8.29
C GLY A 130 -15.51 -16.12 7.93
N GLU A 131 -14.60 -17.04 7.56
CA GLU A 131 -14.90 -18.44 7.19
C GLU A 131 -14.57 -19.43 8.32
N VAL A 132 -14.03 -18.97 9.45
CA VAL A 132 -13.70 -19.74 10.66
C VAL A 132 -14.62 -19.33 11.80
#